data_AF-A0AAU7XMF0-F1
#
_entry.id   AF-A0AAU7XMF0-F1
#
_cell.length_a   1.000
_cell.length_b   1.000
_cell.length_c   1.000
_cell.angle_alpha   90.00
_cell.angle_beta   90.00
_cell.angle_gamma   90.00
#
_symmetry.space_group_name_H-M   'P 1'
#
loop_
_entity.id
_entity.type
_entity.pdbx_description
1 polymer ?
#
loop_
_entity_poly.entity_id
_entity_poly.type
_entity_poly.pdbx_seq_one_letter_code
_entity_poly.pdbx_strand_id
1 'polypeptide(L)'
;MHQHIEWDNPGSASVAEYFKNDPDHNAPDPGDIISARYQGAMVRIKVEAYREDDAVSIGEVVAIIDAKGGRHQSHSKLDIGHIVRVPDDKRAMETPPKEE
;
A
#
# COMPACT_ATOMS: atom_id res chain seq x y z
N MET A 1 8.97 16.25 -0.96
CA MET A 1 9.64 15.33 -1.92
C MET A 1 9.14 13.93 -1.63
N HIS A 2 8.59 13.22 -2.61
CA HIS A 2 8.09 11.85 -2.42
C HIS A 2 9.22 10.84 -2.61
N GLN A 3 9.25 9.78 -1.81
CA GLN A 3 10.17 8.68 -2.08
C GLN A 3 9.66 7.80 -3.21
N HIS A 4 10.57 7.54 -4.16
CA HIS A 4 10.33 6.60 -5.25
C HIS A 4 10.57 5.19 -4.72
N ILE A 5 9.49 4.42 -4.62
CA ILE A 5 9.47 3.05 -4.11
C ILE A 5 8.95 2.15 -5.21
N GLU A 6 9.72 1.09 -5.50
CA GLU A 6 9.26 -0.03 -6.30
C GLU A 6 8.46 -0.96 -5.38
N TRP A 7 7.14 -0.93 -5.49
CA TRP A 7 6.24 -1.79 -4.72
C TRP A 7 6.23 -3.20 -5.28
N ASP A 8 6.12 -4.18 -4.39
CA ASP A 8 5.97 -5.57 -4.79
C ASP A 8 4.63 -5.77 -5.50
N ASN A 9 4.54 -6.81 -6.34
CA ASN A 9 3.26 -7.22 -6.90
C ASN A 9 2.39 -7.85 -5.78
N PRO A 10 1.15 -7.39 -5.58
CA PRO A 10 0.29 -7.93 -4.52
C PRO A 10 -0.23 -9.36 -4.80
N GLY A 11 -0.18 -9.84 -6.05
CA GLY A 11 -0.63 -11.18 -6.42
C GLY A 11 -2.06 -11.46 -5.96
N SER A 12 -2.27 -12.59 -5.27
CA SER A 12 -3.58 -12.98 -4.73
C SER A 12 -4.15 -12.02 -3.67
N ALA A 13 -3.33 -11.11 -3.14
CA ALA A 13 -3.74 -10.10 -2.18
C ALA A 13 -4.11 -8.76 -2.86
N SER A 14 -4.19 -8.69 -4.19
CA SER A 14 -4.53 -7.44 -4.91
C SER A 14 -5.90 -6.89 -4.46
N VAL A 15 -5.93 -5.63 -4.02
CA VAL A 15 -7.18 -4.91 -3.70
C VAL A 15 -8.01 -4.71 -4.97
N ALA A 16 -7.35 -4.31 -6.07
CA ALA A 16 -8.01 -4.11 -7.35
C ALA A 16 -8.68 -5.39 -7.86
N GLU A 17 -8.01 -6.55 -7.74
CA GLU A 17 -8.57 -7.82 -8.15
C GLU A 17 -9.73 -8.27 -7.24
N TYR A 18 -9.62 -8.02 -5.94
CA TYR A 18 -10.66 -8.36 -4.96
C TYR A 18 -11.97 -7.60 -5.24
N PHE A 19 -11.87 -6.31 -5.58
CA PHE A 19 -13.02 -5.45 -5.82
C PHE A 19 -13.42 -5.30 -7.30
N LYS A 20 -12.82 -6.05 -8.23
CA LYS A 20 -13.06 -5.88 -9.68
C LYS A 20 -14.53 -6.00 -10.12
N ASN A 21 -15.36 -6.70 -9.34
CA ASN A 21 -16.78 -6.92 -9.60
C ASN A 21 -17.68 -6.12 -8.64
N ASP A 22 -17.11 -5.24 -7.83
CA ASP A 22 -17.82 -4.40 -6.87
C ASP A 22 -17.95 -2.98 -7.45
N PRO A 23 -19.14 -2.59 -7.94
CA PRO A 23 -19.35 -1.27 -8.52
C PRO A 23 -19.30 -0.13 -7.49
N ASP A 24 -19.40 -0.45 -6.20
CA ASP A 24 -19.38 0.54 -5.12
C ASP A 24 -17.96 0.76 -4.57
N HIS A 25 -16.96 0.05 -5.09
CA HIS A 25 -15.56 0.27 -4.73
C HIS A 25 -15.04 1.56 -5.36
N ASN A 26 -14.74 2.54 -4.52
CA ASN A 26 -14.24 3.84 -4.93
C ASN A 26 -12.75 4.02 -4.58
N ALA A 27 -12.15 5.06 -5.17
CA ALA A 27 -10.79 5.47 -4.81
C ALA A 27 -10.70 5.87 -3.33
N PRO A 28 -9.53 5.72 -2.68
CA PRO A 28 -9.35 6.11 -1.28
C PRO A 28 -9.46 7.63 -1.09
N ASP A 29 -10.08 8.04 0.02
CA ASP A 29 -10.17 9.44 0.43
C ASP A 29 -8.95 9.85 1.29
N PRO A 30 -8.63 11.16 1.37
CA PRO A 30 -7.66 11.65 2.35
C PRO A 30 -8.04 11.26 3.79
N GLY A 31 -7.09 10.65 4.50
CA GLY A 31 -7.28 10.10 5.84
C GLY A 31 -7.46 8.59 5.88
N ASP A 32 -7.85 7.96 4.76
CA ASP A 32 -7.96 6.51 4.66
C ASP A 32 -6.59 5.84 4.84
N ILE A 33 -6.62 4.62 5.38
CA ILE A 33 -5.43 3.78 5.46
C ILE A 33 -5.49 2.73 4.37
N ILE A 34 -4.55 2.81 3.43
CA ILE A 34 -4.31 1.77 2.44
C ILE A 34 -3.08 0.96 2.80
N SER A 35 -2.96 -0.22 2.19
CA SER A 35 -1.84 -1.14 2.42
C SER A 35 -1.19 -1.54 1.11
N ALA A 36 0.13 -1.75 1.13
CA ALA A 36 0.93 -2.21 0.01
C ALA A 36 2.10 -3.09 0.51
N ARG A 37 2.79 -3.76 -0.41
CA ARG A 37 3.93 -4.64 -0.09
C ARG A 37 5.24 -4.04 -0.57
N TYR A 38 6.24 -4.01 0.30
CA TYR A 38 7.59 -3.55 -0.05
C TYR A 38 8.63 -4.52 0.50
N GLN A 39 9.33 -5.22 -0.41
CA GLN A 39 10.34 -6.20 -0.08
C GLN A 39 9.87 -7.21 0.98
N GLY A 40 8.66 -7.74 0.79
CA GLY A 40 8.03 -8.73 1.67
C GLY A 40 7.40 -8.17 2.95
N ALA A 41 7.64 -6.90 3.29
CA ALA A 41 6.96 -6.24 4.41
C ALA A 41 5.61 -5.66 3.98
N MET A 42 4.65 -5.66 4.90
CA MET A 42 3.45 -4.84 4.77
C MET A 42 3.75 -3.40 5.13
N VAL A 43 3.27 -2.46 4.32
CA VAL A 43 3.32 -1.04 4.61
C VAL A 43 1.90 -0.50 4.66
N ARG A 44 1.56 0.20 5.75
CA ARG A 44 0.32 0.98 5.85
C ARG A 44 0.61 2.44 5.56
N ILE A 45 -0.23 3.04 4.72
CA ILE A 45 -0.08 4.41 4.23
C ILE A 45 -1.37 5.15 4.55
N LYS A 46 -1.27 6.29 5.25
CA LYS A 46 -2.37 7.23 5.43
C LYS A 46 -2.42 8.14 4.22
N VAL A 47 -3.51 8.09 3.47
CA VAL A 47 -3.70 8.84 2.23
C VAL A 47 -3.78 10.33 2.55
N GLU A 48 -3.03 11.13 1.80
CA GLU A 48 -3.10 12.60 1.84
C GLU A 48 -3.81 13.16 0.60
N ALA A 49 -3.65 12.48 -0.55
CA ALA A 49 -4.32 12.82 -1.80
C ALA A 49 -4.41 11.59 -2.71
N TYR A 50 -5.40 11.59 -3.59
CA TYR A 50 -5.51 10.65 -4.70
C TYR A 50 -5.41 11.40 -6.02
N ARG A 51 -4.60 10.90 -6.95
CA ARG A 51 -4.47 11.45 -8.30
C ARG A 51 -5.20 10.56 -9.28
N GLU A 52 -6.34 11.04 -9.77
CA GLU A 52 -7.23 10.29 -10.64
C GLU A 52 -6.61 9.95 -11.99
N ASP A 53 -5.81 10.86 -12.58
CA ASP A 53 -5.24 10.72 -13.93
C ASP A 53 -4.43 9.43 -14.15
N ASP A 54 -3.80 8.91 -13.09
CA ASP A 54 -2.99 7.69 -13.15
C ASP A 54 -3.26 6.69 -12.01
N ALA A 55 -4.37 6.86 -11.30
CA ALA A 55 -4.80 5.99 -10.20
C ALA A 55 -3.71 5.74 -9.15
N VAL A 56 -3.21 6.84 -8.56
CA VAL A 56 -2.14 6.81 -7.56
C VAL A 56 -2.58 7.51 -6.27
N SER A 57 -2.50 6.79 -5.15
CA SER A 57 -2.57 7.39 -3.82
C SER A 57 -1.21 7.98 -3.42
N ILE A 58 -1.23 9.18 -2.84
CA ILE A 58 -0.07 9.83 -2.23
C ILE A 58 -0.34 9.86 -0.73
N GLY A 59 0.61 9.40 0.08
CA GLY A 59 0.39 9.37 1.53
C GLY A 59 1.61 9.08 2.37
N GLU A 60 1.42 9.24 3.67
CA GLU A 60 2.44 9.06 4.71
C GLU A 60 2.49 7.60 5.16
N VAL A 61 3.70 7.01 5.22
CA VAL A 61 3.90 5.69 5.83
C VAL A 61 3.66 5.77 7.33
N VAL A 62 2.66 5.05 7.83
CA VAL A 62 2.27 5.05 9.25
C VAL A 62 2.56 3.72 9.96
N ALA A 63 2.84 2.66 9.21
CA ALA A 63 3.34 1.41 9.78
C ALA A 63 4.13 0.60 8.75
N ILE A 64 5.19 -0.07 9.22
CA ILE A 64 5.90 -1.11 8.50
C ILE A 64 5.84 -2.38 9.35
N ILE A 65 5.36 -3.48 8.77
CA ILE A 65 5.10 -4.74 9.46
C ILE A 65 5.78 -5.87 8.71
N ASP A 66 6.68 -6.60 9.36
CA ASP A 66 7.36 -7.74 8.74
C ASP A 66 6.43 -8.95 8.55
N ALA A 67 6.93 -9.99 7.86
CA ALA A 67 6.17 -11.21 7.60
C ALA A 67 5.75 -11.99 8.87
N LYS A 68 6.37 -11.71 10.02
CA LYS A 68 6.04 -12.31 11.33
C LYS A 68 5.07 -11.45 12.14
N GLY A 69 4.63 -10.30 11.61
CA GLY A 69 3.75 -9.36 12.30
C GLY A 69 4.48 -8.33 13.18
N GLY A 70 5.82 -8.31 13.18
CA GLY A 70 6.62 -7.36 13.94
C GLY A 70 6.57 -5.95 13.32
N ARG A 71 6.39 -4.92 14.15
CA ARG A 71 6.37 -3.52 13.69
C ARG A 71 7.77 -2.91 13.75
N HIS A 72 8.15 -2.19 12.70
CA HIS A 72 9.46 -1.57 12.56
C HIS A 72 9.36 -0.08 12.27
N GLN A 73 10.35 0.69 12.73
CA GLN A 73 10.47 2.11 12.37
C GLN A 73 10.98 2.29 10.93
N SER A 74 11.75 1.31 10.44
CA SER A 74 12.37 1.33 9.13
C SER A 74 12.44 -0.07 8.51
N HIS A 75 12.44 -0.15 7.18
CA HIS A 75 12.71 -1.35 6.39
C HIS A 75 13.37 -0.96 5.07
N SER A 76 14.61 -1.41 4.87
CA SER A 76 15.45 -1.03 3.73
C SER A 76 15.56 0.50 3.55
N LYS A 77 14.93 1.09 2.53
CA LYS A 77 14.98 2.54 2.24
C LYS A 77 13.70 3.27 2.67
N LEU A 78 12.82 2.60 3.40
CA LEU A 78 11.53 3.12 3.81
C LEU A 78 11.49 3.29 5.32
N ASP A 79 11.07 4.46 5.77
CA ASP A 79 10.91 4.81 7.18
C ASP A 79 9.45 5.26 7.41
N ILE A 80 8.97 5.09 8.64
CA ILE A 80 7.73 5.73 9.08
C ILE A 80 7.85 7.26 8.90
N GLY A 81 6.80 7.90 8.39
CA GLY A 81 6.74 9.33 8.10
C GLY A 81 7.16 9.71 6.68
N HIS A 82 7.73 8.79 5.88
CA HIS A 82 7.97 9.07 4.46
C HIS A 82 6.67 9.25 3.68
N ILE A 83 6.63 10.26 2.81
CA ILE A 83 5.55 10.42 1.84
C ILE A 83 5.89 9.62 0.59
N VAL A 84 4.99 8.73 0.19
CA VAL A 84 5.15 7.80 -0.93
C VAL A 84 3.98 7.89 -1.91
N ARG A 85 4.20 7.34 -3.10
CA ARG A 85 3.18 7.15 -4.13
C ARG A 85 2.88 5.67 -4.25
N VAL A 86 1.61 5.28 -4.18
CA VAL A 86 1.14 3.89 -4.29
C VAL A 86 0.15 3.82 -5.45
N PRO A 87 0.53 3.23 -6.59
CA PRO A 87 -0.41 2.92 -7.65
C PRO A 87 -1.47 1.90 -7.19
N ASP A 88 -2.67 2.02 -7.73
CA ASP A 88 -3.80 1.18 -7.35
C ASP A 88 -3.55 -0.31 -7.57
N ASP A 89 -2.82 -0.68 -8.63
CA ASP A 89 -2.43 -2.06 -8.94
C ASP A 89 -1.37 -2.64 -7.97
N LYS A 90 -0.79 -1.81 -7.10
CA LYS A 90 0.15 -2.20 -6.04
C LYS A 90 -0.48 -2.28 -4.66
N ARG A 91 -1.75 -1.88 -4.51
CA ARG A 91 -2.48 -2.00 -3.24
C ARG A 91 -2.70 -3.47 -2.89
N ALA A 92 -2.43 -3.81 -1.64
CA ALA A 92 -2.51 -5.16 -1.11
C ALA A 92 -3.42 -5.24 0.11
N MET A 93 -4.29 -6.25 0.12
CA MET A 93 -5.03 -6.69 1.29
C MET A 93 -4.07 -7.09 2.40
N GLU A 94 -4.53 -6.93 3.64
CA GLU A 94 -3.64 -7.14 4.79
C GLU A 94 -3.34 -8.61 5.11
N THR A 95 -4.06 -9.51 4.44
CA THR A 95 -3.85 -10.95 4.55
C THR A 95 -2.43 -11.31 4.11
N PRO A 96 -1.75 -12.24 4.82
CA PRO A 96 -0.49 -12.79 4.33
C PRO A 96 -0.68 -13.36 2.91
N PRO A 97 0.32 -13.27 2.02
CA PRO A 97 0.26 -13.92 0.73
C PRO A 97 -0.06 -15.40 0.93
N LYS A 98 -1.02 -15.95 0.17
CA LYS A 98 -1.21 -17.39 0.15
C LYS A 98 -0.03 -17.96 -0.65
N GLU A 99 0.70 -18.90 -0.07
CA GLU A 99 1.64 -19.72 -0.83
C GLU A 99 0.83 -20.53 -1.85
N GLU A 100 1.19 -20.45 -3.13
CA GLU A 100 0.69 -21.37 -4.18
C GLU A 100 1.36 -22.75 -4.05
#